data_AF-A0A3M6K416-F1
#
_entry.id   AF-A0A3M6K416-F1
#
_cell.length_a   1.000
_cell.length_b   1.000
_cell.length_c   1.000
_cell.angle_alpha   90.00
_cell.angle_beta   90.00
_cell.angle_gamma   90.00
#
_symmetry.space_group_name_H-M   'P 1'
#
loop_
_entity.id
_entity.type
_entity.pdbx_description
1 polymer ?
#
loop_
_entity_poly.entity_id
_entity_poly.type
_entity_poly.pdbx_seq_one_letter_code
_entity_poly.pdbx_strand_id
1 'polypeptide(L)'
;IVIAVAVATKLLGCGLPAMFFLKSKAQGMRVGIGMISRGEVGLIVAGVGVTAGVLTSEVYSTIVIMVAVTTIITPIWLKMEYRKEQRSGSGEPEQSIEQKPE
;
A
#
# COMPACT_ATOMS: atom_id res chain seq x y z
N ILE A 1 -13.78 -9.41 -5.63
CA ILE A 1 -12.85 -9.51 -6.79
C ILE A 1 -12.04 -8.22 -6.98
N VAL A 2 -12.67 -7.05 -7.13
CA VAL A 2 -11.98 -5.76 -7.37
C VAL A 2 -10.88 -5.45 -6.34
N ILE A 3 -11.13 -5.69 -5.05
CA ILE A 3 -10.13 -5.46 -3.98
C ILE A 3 -8.92 -6.38 -4.15
N ALA A 4 -9.15 -7.67 -4.42
CA ALA A 4 -8.07 -8.64 -4.59
C ALA A 4 -7.18 -8.29 -5.79
N VAL A 5 -7.79 -7.89 -6.92
CA VAL A 5 -7.07 -7.42 -8.10
C VAL A 5 -6.28 -6.15 -7.76
N ALA A 6 -6.89 -5.17 -7.10
CA ALA A 6 -6.23 -3.92 -6.75
C ALA A 6 -5.00 -4.13 -5.85
N VAL A 7 -5.11 -5.03 -4.87
CA VAL A 7 -3.99 -5.40 -3.98
C VAL A 7 -2.92 -6.15 -4.75
N ALA A 8 -3.29 -7.16 -5.54
CA ALA A 8 -2.33 -7.96 -6.31
C ALA A 8 -1.53 -7.11 -7.31
N THR A 9 -2.21 -6.24 -8.08
CA THR A 9 -1.55 -5.36 -9.04
C THR A 9 -0.61 -4.37 -8.36
N LYS A 10 -0.95 -3.86 -7.17
CA LYS A 10 -0.07 -2.95 -6.42
C LYS A 10 1.13 -3.65 -5.80
N LEU A 11 0.93 -4.84 -5.23
CA LEU A 11 2.02 -5.64 -4.68
C LEU A 11 2.99 -6.13 -5.77
N LEU A 12 2.47 -6.58 -6.91
CA LEU A 12 3.31 -7.03 -8.02
C LEU A 12 3.93 -5.86 -8.80
N GLY A 13 3.15 -4.79 -9.04
CA GLY A 13 3.59 -3.66 -9.84
C GLY A 13 4.56 -2.73 -9.11
N CYS A 14 4.37 -2.50 -7.81
CA CYS A 14 5.25 -1.62 -7.02
C CYS A 14 6.21 -2.41 -6.12
N GLY A 15 5.76 -3.54 -5.56
CA GLY A 15 6.56 -4.31 -4.59
C GLY A 15 7.68 -5.14 -5.23
N LEU A 16 7.44 -5.74 -6.41
CA LEU A 16 8.45 -6.53 -7.12
C LEU A 16 9.65 -5.70 -7.61
N PRO A 17 9.47 -4.54 -8.29
CA PRO A 17 10.60 -3.69 -8.67
C PRO A 17 11.28 -3.05 -7.45
N ALA A 18 10.51 -2.68 -6.41
CA ALA A 18 11.11 -2.17 -5.17
C ALA A 18 11.98 -3.23 -4.49
N MET A 19 11.57 -4.50 -4.48
CA MET A 19 12.37 -5.59 -3.94
C MET A 19 13.68 -5.79 -4.71
N PHE A 20 13.65 -5.66 -6.03
CA PHE A 20 14.83 -5.74 -6.88
C PHE A 20 15.79 -4.57 -6.62
N PHE A 21 15.27 -3.35 -6.46
CA PHE A 21 16.08 -2.15 -6.29
C PHE A 21 16.64 -1.99 -4.87
N LEU A 22 15.83 -2.27 -3.83
CA LEU A 22 16.23 -2.15 -2.43
C LEU A 22 17.00 -3.40 -1.93
N LYS A 23 17.10 -4.46 -2.74
CA LYS A 23 17.72 -5.76 -2.40
C LYS A 23 17.17 -6.42 -1.12
N SER A 24 16.05 -5.94 -0.58
CA SER A 24 15.41 -6.44 0.63
C SER A 24 13.95 -6.79 0.35
N LYS A 25 13.60 -8.07 0.59
CA LYS A 25 12.23 -8.55 0.40
C LYS A 25 11.24 -7.85 1.34
N ALA A 26 11.66 -7.58 2.57
CA ALA A 26 10.83 -6.90 3.57
C ALA A 26 10.57 -5.44 3.17
N GLN A 27 11.60 -4.72 2.72
CA GLN A 27 11.43 -3.33 2.28
C GLN A 27 10.59 -3.22 1.01
N GLY A 28 10.78 -4.11 0.03
CA GLY A 28 9.93 -4.15 -1.16
C GLY A 28 8.45 -4.44 -0.84
N MET A 29 8.19 -5.34 0.10
CA MET A 29 6.81 -5.64 0.55
C MET A 29 6.17 -4.45 1.26
N ARG A 30 6.92 -3.71 2.09
CA ARG A 30 6.45 -2.48 2.74
C ARG A 30 6.05 -1.41 1.75
N VAL A 31 6.86 -1.21 0.71
CA VAL A 31 6.53 -0.29 -0.38
C VAL A 31 5.26 -0.74 -1.08
N GLY A 32 5.15 -2.03 -1.43
CA GLY A 32 3.95 -2.59 -2.05
C GLY A 32 2.69 -2.35 -1.21
N ILE A 33 2.74 -2.67 0.09
CA ILE A 33 1.63 -2.49 1.03
C ILE A 33 1.28 -1.01 1.18
N GLY A 34 2.28 -0.13 1.34
CA GLY A 34 2.06 1.31 1.45
C GLY A 34 1.34 1.90 0.23
N MET A 35 1.59 1.34 -0.96
CA MET A 35 1.00 1.79 -2.22
C MET A 35 -0.41 1.22 -2.50
N ILE A 36 -0.96 0.36 -1.64
CA ILE A 36 -2.34 -0.17 -1.72
C ILE A 36 -3.36 0.93 -1.39
N SER A 37 -3.05 1.77 -0.40
CA SER A 37 -3.95 2.84 0.04
C SER A 37 -4.29 3.77 -1.14
N ARG A 38 -5.58 3.92 -1.41
CA ARG A 38 -6.10 4.85 -2.41
C ARG A 38 -6.61 6.09 -1.68
N GLY A 39 -6.14 7.26 -2.10
CA GLY A 39 -6.54 8.53 -1.50
C GLY A 39 -7.76 9.16 -2.17
N GLU A 40 -7.97 10.43 -1.85
CA GLU A 40 -8.99 11.31 -2.41
C GLU A 40 -9.01 11.32 -3.95
N VAL A 41 -7.84 11.24 -4.58
CA VAL A 41 -7.71 11.26 -6.05
C VAL A 41 -8.50 10.12 -6.70
N GLY A 42 -8.57 8.94 -6.07
CA GLY A 42 -9.36 7.82 -6.60
C GLY A 42 -10.86 8.10 -6.58
N LEU A 43 -11.35 8.78 -5.55
CA LEU A 43 -12.75 9.18 -5.42
C LEU A 43 -13.10 10.33 -6.36
N ILE A 44 -12.20 11.28 -6.54
CA ILE A 44 -12.36 12.39 -7.50
C ILE A 44 -12.52 11.84 -8.92
N VAL A 45 -11.61 10.95 -9.36
CA VAL A 45 -11.68 10.34 -10.69
C VAL A 45 -12.95 9.52 -10.88
N ALA A 46 -13.38 8.78 -9.85
CA ALA A 46 -14.63 8.04 -9.90
C ALA A 46 -15.84 8.97 -10.02
N GLY A 47 -15.84 10.09 -9.29
CA GLY A 47 -16.89 11.11 -9.38
C GLY A 47 -16.97 11.75 -10.75
N VAL A 48 -15.81 12.16 -11.30
CA VAL A 48 -15.71 12.68 -12.67
C VAL A 48 -16.21 11.65 -13.69
N GLY A 49 -15.87 10.37 -13.52
CA GLY A 49 -16.31 9.30 -14.41
C GLY A 49 -17.83 9.07 -14.41
N VAL A 50 -18.51 9.25 -13.26
CA VAL A 50 -19.98 9.21 -13.19
C VAL A 50 -20.58 10.43 -13.89
N THR A 51 -20.07 11.62 -13.63
CA THR A 51 -20.57 12.86 -14.26
C THR A 51 -20.34 12.86 -15.77
N ALA A 52 -19.25 12.23 -16.24
CA ALA A 52 -18.98 12.04 -17.66
C ALA A 52 -19.81 10.92 -18.31
N GLY A 53 -20.65 10.21 -17.55
CA GLY A 53 -21.47 9.09 -18.05
C GLY A 53 -20.69 7.81 -18.35
N VAL A 54 -19.40 7.74 -17.98
CA VAL A 54 -18.53 6.58 -18.22
C VAL A 54 -18.73 5.50 -17.15
N LEU A 55 -19.08 5.90 -15.92
CA LEU A 55 -19.30 5.01 -14.79
C LEU A 55 -20.77 5.07 -14.34
N THR A 56 -21.35 3.91 -14.04
CA THR A 56 -22.67 3.84 -13.42
C THR A 56 -22.57 4.08 -11.91
N SER A 57 -23.69 4.48 -11.29
CA SER A 57 -23.76 4.71 -9.84
C SER A 57 -23.39 3.47 -9.01
N GLU A 58 -23.65 2.27 -9.53
CA GLU A 58 -23.26 1.01 -8.90
C GLU A 58 -21.74 0.83 -8.85
N VAL A 59 -21.04 1.16 -9.94
CA VAL A 59 -19.57 1.08 -10.01
C VAL A 59 -18.95 2.14 -9.10
N TYR A 60 -19.53 3.33 -9.04
CA TYR A 60 -19.09 4.37 -8.11
C TYR A 60 -19.17 3.93 -6.65
N SER A 61 -20.31 3.38 -6.21
CA SER A 61 -20.46 2.84 -4.86
C SER A 61 -19.43 1.75 -4.56
N THR A 62 -19.18 0.87 -5.53
CA THR A 62 -18.16 -0.18 -5.42
C THR A 62 -16.75 0.40 -5.24
N ILE A 63 -16.40 1.46 -5.98
CA ILE A 63 -15.10 2.14 -5.85
C ILE A 63 -14.97 2.80 -4.48
N VAL A 64 -16.01 3.47 -3.99
CA VAL A 64 -16.00 4.10 -2.66
C VAL A 64 -15.72 3.08 -1.57
N ILE A 65 -16.42 1.95 -1.59
CA ILE A 65 -16.20 0.85 -0.63
C ILE A 65 -14.78 0.31 -0.74
N MET A 66 -14.28 0.09 -1.97
CA MET A 66 -12.92 -0.37 -2.20
C MET A 66 -11.88 0.57 -1.61
N VAL A 67 -12.02 1.89 -1.83
CA VAL A 67 -11.12 2.92 -1.29
C VAL A 67 -11.14 2.90 0.23
N ALA A 68 -12.32 2.90 0.85
CA ALA A 68 -12.45 2.87 2.30
C ALA A 68 -11.78 1.62 2.91
N VAL A 69 -12.09 0.44 2.37
CA VAL A 69 -11.55 -0.83 2.86
C VAL A 69 -10.04 -0.91 2.68
N THR A 70 -9.50 -0.54 1.52
CA THR A 70 -8.06 -0.60 1.26
C THR A 70 -7.27 0.39 2.14
N THR A 71 -7.83 1.57 2.41
CA THR A 71 -7.22 2.56 3.31
C THR A 71 -7.16 2.09 4.76
N ILE A 72 -8.17 1.36 5.25
CA ILE A 72 -8.17 0.81 6.61
C ILE A 72 -7.22 -0.40 6.72
N ILE A 73 -7.18 -1.28 5.70
CA ILE A 73 -6.34 -2.48 5.71
C ILE A 73 -4.85 -2.12 5.66
N THR A 74 -4.48 -1.09 4.89
CA THR A 74 -3.08 -0.69 4.67
C THR A 74 -2.28 -0.48 5.97
N PRO A 75 -2.68 0.39 6.92
CA PRO A 75 -1.92 0.60 8.15
C PRO A 75 -1.86 -0.64 9.05
N ILE A 76 -2.89 -1.49 9.03
CA ILE A 76 -2.92 -2.75 9.82
C ILE A 76 -1.86 -3.71 9.27
N TRP A 77 -1.86 -3.94 7.96
CA TRP A 77 -0.85 -4.79 7.30
C TRP A 77 0.56 -4.23 7.43
N LEU A 78 0.72 -2.92 7.28
CA LEU A 78 2.02 -2.28 7.41
C LEU A 78 2.56 -2.45 8.85
N LYS A 79 1.72 -2.25 9.87
CA LYS A 79 2.08 -2.46 11.28
C LYS A 79 2.49 -3.91 11.58
N MET A 80 1.83 -4.89 10.95
CA MET A 80 2.20 -6.30 11.07
C MET A 80 3.57 -6.58 10.44
N GLU A 81 3.84 -6.06 9.24
CA GLU A 81 5.12 -6.26 8.55
C GLU A 81 6.30 -5.60 9.28
N TYR A 82 6.09 -4.43 9.89
CA TYR A 82 7.11 -3.80 10.75
C TYR A 82 7.33 -4.59 12.06
N ARG A 83 6.27 -5.12 12.69
CA ARG A 83 6.41 -5.98 13.89
C ARG A 83 7.15 -7.29 13.60
N LYS A 84 7.02 -7.84 12.39
CA LYS A 84 7.69 -9.08 11.98
C LYS A 84 9.21 -8.91 11.94
N GLU A 85 9.70 -7.75 11.51
CA GLU A 85 11.15 -7.47 11.51
C GLU A 85 11.71 -7.35 12.93
N GLN A 86 10.98 -6.71 13.84
CA GLN A 86 11.41 -6.61 15.24
C GLN A 86 11.46 -7.98 15.95
N ARG A 87 10.60 -8.92 15.58
CA ARG A 87 10.65 -10.30 16.09
C ARG A 87 11.71 -11.17 15.42
N SER A 88 12.12 -10.84 14.20
CA SER A 88 13.16 -11.59 13.48
C SER A 88 14.58 -11.14 13.81
N GLY A 89 14.73 -10.10 14.65
CA GLY A 89 16.00 -9.53 15.10
C GLY A 89 16.39 -9.82 16.56
N SER A 90 15.74 -10.75 17.26
CA SER A 90 16.16 -11.19 18.60
C SER A 90 17.38 -12.14 18.51
N GLY A 91 18.51 -11.54 18.17
CA GLY A 91 19.87 -12.06 18.10
C GLY A 91 20.81 -10.86 17.88
N GLU A 92 20.98 -10.04 18.91
CA GLU A 92 21.70 -8.74 19.04
C GLU A 92 23.22 -8.76 18.71
N PRO A 93 23.99 -7.61 18.67
CA PRO A 93 23.64 -6.19 18.94
C PRO A 93 24.23 -5.09 17.96
N GLU A 94 23.71 -3.86 18.09
CA GLU A 94 24.36 -2.52 17.96
C GLU A 94 24.80 -1.88 16.61
N GLN A 95 24.77 -0.54 16.60
CA GLN A 95 25.28 0.48 15.65
C GLN A 95 24.33 1.00 14.55
N SER A 96 24.03 2.28 14.38
CA SER A 96 24.40 3.53 15.09
C SER A 96 23.36 4.59 14.71
N ILE A 97 22.95 5.42 15.68
CA ILE A 97 22.31 6.71 15.40
C ILE A 97 23.39 7.59 14.78
N GLU A 98 23.43 7.71 13.45
CA GLU A 98 24.20 8.77 12.79
C GLU A 98 23.29 10.00 12.70
N GLN A 99 23.38 10.86 13.72
CA GLN A 99 23.04 12.27 13.57
C GLN A 99 23.93 12.84 12.46
N LYS A 100 23.35 13.33 11.37
CA LYS A 100 24.10 14.23 10.48
C LYS A 100 23.67 15.68 10.75
N PRO A 101 24.52 16.50 11.37
CA PRO A 101 24.41 17.95 11.25
C PRO A 101 24.86 18.34 9.84
N GLU A 102 24.08 19.13 9.11
CA GLU A 102 24.45 20.33 8.32
C GLU A 102 23.14 21.04 7.91
#